data_AF-A0AAD6A4C8-F1
#
_entry.id   AF-A0AAD6A4C8-F1
#
_cell.length_a   1.000
_cell.length_b   1.000
_cell.length_c   1.000
_cell.angle_alpha   90.00
_cell.angle_beta   90.00
_cell.angle_gamma   90.00
#
_symmetry.space_group_name_H-M   'P 1'
#
loop_
_entity.id
_entity.type
_entity.pdbx_description
1 polymer ?
#
loop_
_entity_poly.entity_id
_entity_poly.type
_entity_poly.pdbx_seq_one_letter_code
_entity_poly.pdbx_strand_id
1 'polypeptide(L)'
;MGKPQRKRERGDADAEIDTETEILPSKQMSSPVAAPLPLPQDDKDIMPLLQNLQFEARSSRDFAWYDIHTFLAHRATNAGELEVRVRYADFGADEDEWVNVKKAVRVRSIPLESSECMKVHAGDLVLCFREGSNEAVHYDAHVMKIERKLHDVRGCRCLFVVKYDHDNTEEKVHLSRLCRRPKF
;
A
#
# COMPACT_ATOMS: atom_id res chain seq x y z
N MET A 1 20.97 -56.39 27.18
CA MET A 1 22.17 -57.24 27.09
C MET A 1 22.65 -57.26 25.65
N GLY A 2 23.95 -57.45 25.45
CA GLY A 2 24.72 -57.06 24.26
C GLY A 2 24.27 -57.61 22.91
N LYS A 3 24.62 -56.86 21.85
CA LYS A 3 24.74 -57.36 20.47
C LYS A 3 25.79 -58.50 20.40
N PRO A 4 25.65 -59.41 19.44
CA PRO A 4 26.80 -59.93 18.68
C PRO A 4 26.56 -59.82 17.15
N GLN A 5 27.48 -59.33 16.30
CA GLN A 5 28.68 -59.97 15.70
C GLN A 5 28.36 -61.31 14.98
N ARG A 6 28.88 -61.71 13.81
CA ARG A 6 29.89 -61.23 12.83
C ARG A 6 29.84 -62.16 11.57
N LYS A 7 30.15 -61.60 10.38
CA LYS A 7 30.84 -62.14 9.15
C LYS A 7 30.84 -63.62 8.73
N ARG A 8 30.68 -63.85 7.41
CA ARG A 8 31.52 -64.62 6.43
C ARG A 8 30.92 -64.39 5.01
N GLU A 9 31.57 -63.67 4.06
CA GLU A 9 32.46 -64.14 2.96
C GLU A 9 31.97 -65.44 2.27
N ARG A 10 31.89 -65.60 0.94
CA ARG A 10 32.79 -65.19 -0.16
C ARG A 10 32.12 -65.52 -1.52
N GLY A 11 32.48 -64.85 -2.63
CA GLY A 11 32.21 -65.34 -3.98
C GLY A 11 32.22 -64.25 -5.07
N ASP A 12 33.39 -63.99 -5.65
CA ASP A 12 33.57 -63.31 -6.95
C ASP A 12 33.11 -64.21 -8.09
N ALA A 13 32.44 -63.64 -9.09
CA ALA A 13 32.56 -64.02 -10.50
C ALA A 13 31.94 -62.93 -11.37
N ASP A 14 32.81 -62.31 -12.18
CA ASP A 14 32.49 -61.35 -13.23
C ASP A 14 31.56 -61.93 -14.31
N ALA A 15 30.58 -61.15 -14.76
CA ALA A 15 30.05 -61.19 -16.13
C ALA A 15 29.24 -59.91 -16.42
N GLU A 16 29.84 -58.99 -17.18
CA GLU A 16 29.12 -57.97 -17.94
C GLU A 16 28.24 -58.65 -18.98
N ILE A 17 26.94 -58.31 -19.07
CA ILE A 17 26.21 -58.14 -20.33
C ILE A 17 25.10 -57.10 -20.13
N ASP A 18 25.16 -56.10 -21.01
CA ASP A 18 24.28 -54.98 -21.32
C ASP A 18 22.92 -55.43 -21.89
N THR A 19 21.80 -54.93 -21.34
CA THR A 19 20.48 -54.96 -22.01
C THR A 19 19.53 -53.87 -21.49
N GLU A 20 19.09 -53.05 -22.46
CA GLU A 20 17.78 -52.39 -22.63
C GLU A 20 17.36 -51.36 -21.55
N THR A 21 17.01 -50.11 -21.91
CA THR A 21 15.75 -49.83 -22.61
C THR A 21 15.73 -48.41 -23.21
N GLU A 22 15.28 -48.36 -24.47
CA GLU A 22 14.76 -47.27 -25.30
C GLU A 22 14.76 -45.80 -24.79
N ILE A 23 15.51 -44.95 -25.51
CA ILE A 23 15.37 -43.49 -25.48
C ILE A 23 14.53 -43.07 -26.71
N LEU A 24 13.27 -42.71 -26.50
CA LEU A 24 12.49 -41.96 -27.49
C LEU A 24 12.89 -40.47 -27.46
N PRO A 25 13.18 -39.84 -28.61
CA PRO A 25 13.53 -38.42 -28.65
C PRO A 25 12.26 -37.57 -28.47
N SER A 26 12.11 -36.96 -27.29
CA SER A 26 11.10 -35.92 -27.10
C SER A 26 11.52 -34.64 -27.83
N LYS A 27 10.66 -34.26 -28.77
CA LYS A 27 10.69 -33.10 -29.66
C LYS A 27 10.93 -31.81 -28.86
N GLN A 28 12.06 -31.13 -29.12
CA GLN A 28 12.31 -29.77 -28.64
C GLN A 28 11.27 -28.82 -29.26
N MET A 29 10.30 -28.40 -28.45
CA MET A 29 9.47 -27.24 -28.73
C MET A 29 10.26 -26.00 -28.30
N SER A 30 10.89 -25.31 -29.26
CA SER A 30 11.47 -23.99 -29.02
C SER A 30 10.34 -23.01 -28.68
N SER A 31 10.21 -22.67 -27.40
CA SER A 31 9.34 -21.57 -26.96
C SER A 31 9.83 -20.26 -27.58
N PRO A 32 8.95 -19.40 -28.12
CA PRO A 32 9.38 -18.09 -28.58
C PRO A 32 9.81 -17.27 -27.35
N VAL A 33 11.08 -16.85 -27.34
CA VAL A 33 11.60 -15.87 -26.39
C VAL A 33 10.77 -14.61 -26.58
N ALA A 34 9.88 -14.32 -25.63
CA ALA A 34 9.15 -13.07 -25.61
C ALA A 34 10.18 -11.93 -25.56
N ALA A 35 10.17 -11.09 -26.60
CA ALA A 35 10.97 -9.88 -26.61
C ALA A 35 10.64 -9.03 -25.37
N PRO A 36 11.63 -8.34 -24.77
CA PRO A 36 11.36 -7.40 -23.69
C PRO A 36 10.31 -6.41 -24.16
N LEU A 37 9.23 -6.26 -23.39
CA LEU A 37 8.24 -5.22 -23.60
C LEU A 37 8.99 -3.87 -23.66
N PRO A 38 8.78 -3.03 -24.68
CA PRO A 38 9.36 -1.70 -24.72
C PRO A 38 8.91 -0.94 -23.47
N LEU A 39 9.87 -0.50 -22.65
CA LEU A 39 9.63 0.55 -21.66
C LEU A 39 9.00 1.74 -22.41
N PRO A 40 7.95 2.40 -21.86
CA PRO A 40 7.37 3.57 -22.49
C PRO A 40 8.46 4.62 -22.76
N GLN A 41 8.81 4.79 -24.02
CA GLN A 41 9.67 5.87 -24.49
C GLN A 41 8.76 7.08 -24.67
N ASP A 42 8.53 7.83 -23.59
CA ASP A 42 8.32 9.29 -23.56
C ASP A 42 7.86 9.74 -22.15
N ASP A 43 8.81 9.86 -21.22
CA ASP A 43 8.60 10.40 -19.87
C ASP A 43 8.34 11.93 -19.82
N LYS A 44 8.28 12.60 -20.98
CA LYS A 44 8.26 14.06 -21.05
C LYS A 44 6.89 14.69 -20.78
N ASP A 45 5.80 13.96 -21.07
CA ASP A 45 4.43 14.49 -20.94
C ASP A 45 3.76 14.18 -19.59
N ILE A 46 4.32 13.28 -18.78
CA ILE A 46 3.81 12.98 -17.42
C ILE A 46 4.38 13.99 -16.39
N MET A 47 5.57 14.52 -16.63
CA MET A 47 6.30 15.42 -15.72
C MET A 47 5.51 16.69 -15.34
N PRO A 48 4.86 17.42 -16.28
CA PRO A 48 4.06 18.60 -15.93
C PRO A 48 2.79 18.27 -15.13
N LEU A 49 2.22 17.07 -15.32
CA LEU A 49 1.02 16.61 -14.58
C LEU A 49 1.38 16.20 -13.13
N LEU A 50 2.57 15.63 -12.94
CA LEU A 50 3.10 15.25 -11.62
C LEU A 50 3.57 16.45 -10.80
N GLN A 51 4.01 17.56 -11.43
CA GLN A 51 4.59 18.70 -10.73
C GLN A 51 3.66 19.41 -9.74
N ASN A 52 2.33 19.24 -9.88
CA ASN A 52 1.35 19.82 -8.97
C ASN A 52 0.72 18.79 -8.02
N LEU A 53 1.08 17.51 -8.12
CA LEU A 53 0.53 16.48 -7.24
C LEU A 53 1.23 16.53 -5.90
N GLN A 54 0.44 16.80 -4.86
CA GLN A 54 0.87 16.67 -3.48
C GLN A 54 0.55 15.26 -2.99
N PHE A 55 1.36 14.75 -2.08
CA PHE A 55 1.23 13.41 -1.54
C PHE A 55 1.13 13.46 -0.03
N GLU A 56 0.48 12.45 0.53
CA GLU A 56 0.43 12.18 1.96
C GLU A 56 0.90 10.74 2.20
N ALA A 57 1.51 10.51 3.35
CA ALA A 57 1.96 9.19 3.77
C ALA A 57 1.41 8.82 5.15
N ARG A 58 1.16 7.52 5.32
CA ARG A 58 0.68 6.95 6.58
C ARG A 58 1.87 6.50 7.42
N SER A 59 2.02 7.11 8.59
CA SER A 59 3.05 6.76 9.56
C SER A 59 2.79 5.38 10.17
N SER A 60 3.84 4.59 10.36
CA SER A 60 3.75 3.30 11.06
C SER A 60 3.67 3.44 12.58
N ARG A 61 3.96 4.63 13.11
CA ARG A 61 4.02 4.90 14.56
C ARG A 61 2.63 5.04 15.18
N ASP A 62 1.74 5.73 14.48
CA ASP A 62 0.43 6.15 15.00
C ASP A 62 -0.72 5.85 14.03
N PHE A 63 -0.43 5.37 12.82
CA PHE A 63 -1.38 5.13 11.74
C PHE A 63 -2.05 6.39 11.16
N ALA A 64 -1.55 7.58 11.50
CA ALA A 64 -2.05 8.84 10.96
C ALA A 64 -1.43 9.16 9.60
N TRP A 65 -2.13 9.97 8.82
CA TRP A 65 -1.67 10.49 7.54
C TRP A 65 -1.10 11.90 7.70
N TYR A 66 0.06 12.10 7.07
CA TYR A 66 0.80 13.36 7.09
C TYR A 66 1.16 13.77 5.67
N ASP A 67 1.12 15.08 5.40
CA ASP A 67 1.57 15.61 4.11
C ASP A 67 3.07 15.33 3.92
N ILE A 68 3.46 14.94 2.72
CA ILE A 68 4.87 14.71 2.36
C ILE A 68 5.45 16.03 1.86
N HIS A 69 6.52 16.50 2.50
CA HIS A 69 7.31 17.61 2.01
C HIS A 69 8.23 17.18 0.85
N THR A 70 8.96 16.07 1.02
CA THR A 70 9.83 15.54 -0.03
C THR A 70 10.06 14.03 0.12
N PHE A 71 10.29 13.36 -1.01
CA PHE A 71 10.86 12.02 -1.06
C PHE A 71 12.39 12.13 -1.02
N LEU A 72 13.03 11.36 -0.15
CA LEU A 72 14.48 11.43 0.10
C LEU A 72 15.23 10.28 -0.57
N ALA A 73 14.65 9.08 -0.57
CA ALA A 73 15.26 7.87 -1.11
C ALA A 73 14.20 6.81 -1.43
N HIS A 74 14.59 5.76 -2.14
CA HIS A 74 13.76 4.57 -2.36
C HIS A 74 14.59 3.29 -2.15
N ARG A 75 13.94 2.18 -1.82
CA ARG A 75 14.56 0.85 -1.71
C ARG A 75 13.55 -0.25 -2.06
N ALA A 76 14.06 -1.37 -2.57
CA ALA A 76 13.30 -2.61 -2.66
C ALA A 76 13.67 -3.49 -1.46
N THR A 77 12.66 -4.05 -0.78
CA THR A 77 12.88 -5.03 0.29
C THR A 77 13.14 -6.41 -0.30
N ASN A 78 13.68 -7.33 0.51
CA ASN A 78 13.90 -8.72 0.09
C ASN A 78 12.59 -9.44 -0.30
N ALA A 79 11.44 -8.95 0.19
CA ALA A 79 10.11 -9.45 -0.18
C ALA A 79 9.60 -8.87 -1.51
N GLY A 80 10.38 -8.03 -2.19
CA GLY A 80 10.00 -7.36 -3.44
C GLY A 80 9.07 -6.17 -3.25
N GLU A 81 8.90 -5.67 -2.01
CA GLU A 81 8.10 -4.47 -1.76
C GLU A 81 8.93 -3.20 -1.99
N LEU A 82 8.30 -2.18 -2.58
CA LEU A 82 8.92 -0.88 -2.79
C LEU A 82 8.62 0.04 -1.61
N GLU A 83 9.66 0.59 -1.01
CA GLU A 83 9.57 1.58 0.05
C GLU A 83 10.26 2.88 -0.36
N VAL A 84 9.74 3.99 0.13
CA VAL A 84 10.32 5.31 -0.02
C VAL A 84 10.59 5.91 1.34
N ARG A 85 11.70 6.65 1.45
CA ARG A 85 12.00 7.45 2.62
C ARG A 85 11.37 8.82 2.44
N VAL A 86 10.48 9.22 3.33
CA VAL A 86 9.73 10.48 3.24
C VAL A 86 10.16 11.43 4.34
N ARG A 87 10.14 12.73 4.03
CA ARG A 87 10.10 13.82 5.01
C ARG A 87 8.70 14.38 5.06
N TYR A 88 8.08 14.37 6.22
CA TYR A 88 6.77 14.95 6.44
C TYR A 88 6.83 16.49 6.47
N ALA A 89 5.74 17.15 6.07
CA ALA A 89 5.58 18.59 6.22
C ALA A 89 5.55 18.95 7.72
N ASP A 90 6.15 20.08 8.09
CA ASP A 90 6.22 20.59 9.47
C ASP A 90 7.06 19.75 10.46
N PHE A 91 7.68 18.65 10.00
CA PHE A 91 8.57 17.82 10.81
C PHE A 91 10.03 17.86 10.35
N GLY A 92 10.94 17.63 11.29
CA GLY A 92 12.39 17.58 11.05
C GLY A 92 12.88 16.20 10.56
N ALA A 93 14.18 16.10 10.29
CA ALA A 93 14.81 14.87 9.79
C ALA A 93 14.72 13.67 10.75
N ASP A 94 14.53 13.93 12.05
CA ASP A 94 14.37 12.89 13.09
C ASP A 94 13.05 12.10 12.93
N GLU A 95 12.09 12.69 12.21
CA GLU A 95 10.79 12.09 11.92
C GLU A 95 10.73 11.42 10.55
N ASP A 96 11.82 11.43 9.77
CA ASP A 96 11.86 10.78 8.47
C ASP A 96 11.58 9.28 8.59
N GLU A 97 10.78 8.75 7.67
CA GLU A 97 10.30 7.36 7.75
C GLU A 97 10.41 6.62 6.41
N TRP A 98 10.73 5.32 6.47
CA TRP A 98 10.57 4.41 5.36
C TRP A 98 9.14 3.87 5.32
N VAL A 99 8.39 4.22 4.28
CA VAL A 99 6.99 3.83 4.11
C VAL A 99 6.80 3.01 2.83
N ASN A 100 5.90 2.02 2.89
CA ASN A 100 5.56 1.19 1.74
C ASN A 100 4.74 1.99 0.71
N VAL A 101 5.20 2.04 -0.54
CA VAL A 101 4.58 2.87 -1.59
C VAL A 101 3.13 2.45 -1.85
N LYS A 102 2.83 1.15 -1.89
CA LYS A 102 1.49 0.66 -2.23
C LYS A 102 0.48 0.81 -1.09
N LYS A 103 0.96 0.75 0.16
CA LYS A 103 0.09 0.68 1.35
C LYS A 103 0.01 1.98 2.14
N ALA A 104 0.97 2.87 1.97
CA ALA A 104 1.18 4.00 2.88
C ALA A 104 1.57 5.30 2.16
N VAL A 105 1.48 5.37 0.83
CA VAL A 105 1.67 6.63 0.08
C VAL A 105 0.48 6.81 -0.87
N ARG A 106 -0.08 8.01 -0.91
CA ARG A 106 -1.15 8.35 -1.85
C ARG A 106 -1.17 9.84 -2.18
N VAL A 107 -1.87 10.22 -3.24
CA VAL A 107 -2.15 11.64 -3.52
C VAL A 107 -2.91 12.24 -2.35
N ARG A 108 -2.56 13.47 -1.96
CA ARG A 108 -3.15 14.21 -0.86
C ARG A 108 -4.68 14.26 -0.94
N SER A 109 -5.33 14.08 0.20
CA SER A 109 -6.78 14.22 0.34
C SER A 109 -7.19 15.68 0.11
N ILE A 110 -8.40 15.89 -0.40
CA ILE A 110 -8.88 17.23 -0.80
C ILE A 110 -9.88 17.72 0.25
N PRO A 111 -9.64 18.87 0.91
CA PRO A 111 -10.59 19.50 1.81
C PRO A 111 -11.95 19.73 1.14
N LEU A 112 -13.03 19.59 1.90
CA LEU A 112 -14.39 19.77 1.41
C LEU A 112 -14.91 21.17 1.75
N GLU A 113 -15.38 21.89 0.75
CA GLU A 113 -16.05 23.17 0.94
C GLU A 113 -17.47 23.00 1.50
N SER A 114 -18.01 24.02 2.16
CA SER A 114 -19.35 23.96 2.80
C SER A 114 -20.48 23.58 1.83
N SER A 115 -20.35 23.94 0.55
CA SER A 115 -21.30 23.60 -0.52
C SER A 115 -21.14 22.16 -1.06
N GLU A 116 -20.06 21.47 -0.71
CA GLU A 116 -19.70 20.15 -1.25
C GLU A 116 -20.17 18.99 -0.38
N CYS A 117 -20.95 19.24 0.67
CA CYS A 117 -21.44 18.20 1.57
C CYS A 117 -22.18 17.07 0.83
N MET A 118 -22.86 17.40 -0.27
CA MET A 118 -23.60 16.44 -1.10
C MET A 118 -22.70 15.50 -1.91
N LYS A 119 -21.38 15.76 -1.98
CA LYS A 119 -20.40 14.88 -2.64
C LYS A 119 -20.00 13.68 -1.77
N VAL A 120 -20.29 13.72 -0.48
CA VAL A 120 -19.97 12.67 0.50
C VAL A 120 -21.18 11.77 0.70
N HIS A 121 -20.98 10.46 0.67
CA HIS A 121 -22.00 9.42 0.80
C HIS A 121 -21.62 8.40 1.87
N ALA A 122 -22.59 7.64 2.35
CA ALA A 122 -22.30 6.49 3.21
C ALA A 122 -21.49 5.44 2.44
N GLY A 123 -20.47 4.89 3.09
CA GLY A 123 -19.47 3.99 2.51
C GLY A 123 -18.23 4.70 1.97
N ASP A 124 -18.23 6.03 1.81
CA ASP A 124 -17.06 6.74 1.29
C ASP A 124 -15.89 6.67 2.29
N LEU A 125 -14.69 6.40 1.76
CA LEU A 125 -13.42 6.60 2.46
C LEU A 125 -13.11 8.10 2.50
N VAL A 126 -12.92 8.61 3.72
CA VAL A 126 -12.57 10.00 4.00
C VAL A 126 -11.35 10.07 4.90
N LEU A 127 -10.57 11.13 4.75
CA LEU A 127 -9.55 11.48 5.74
C LEU A 127 -10.21 12.42 6.76
N CYS A 128 -10.27 11.98 8.01
CA CYS A 128 -10.93 12.69 9.10
C CYS A 128 -9.90 13.26 10.07
N PHE A 129 -9.95 14.58 10.26
CA PHE A 129 -9.19 15.28 11.28
C PHE A 129 -9.74 14.92 12.66
N ARG A 130 -8.87 14.51 13.59
CA ARG A 130 -9.20 14.21 14.98
C ARG A 130 -8.32 15.03 15.91
N GLU A 131 -8.96 15.90 16.68
CA GLU A 131 -8.33 16.70 17.72
C GLU A 131 -8.46 15.97 19.06
N GLY A 132 -7.34 15.45 19.56
CA GLY A 132 -7.18 14.93 20.91
C GLY A 132 -6.60 15.98 21.86
N SER A 133 -6.41 15.62 23.13
CA SER A 133 -5.91 16.58 24.14
C SER A 133 -4.51 17.11 23.85
N ASN A 134 -3.68 16.33 23.16
CA ASN A 134 -2.27 16.64 22.90
C ASN A 134 -1.89 16.55 21.42
N GLU A 135 -2.80 16.08 20.56
CA GLU A 135 -2.48 15.71 19.18
C GLU A 135 -3.63 16.10 18.24
N ALA A 136 -3.29 16.60 17.07
CA ALA A 136 -4.22 17.03 16.02
C ALA A 136 -3.81 16.33 14.72
N VAL A 137 -4.42 15.17 14.46
CA VAL A 137 -3.95 14.21 13.46
C VAL A 137 -5.07 13.78 12.51
N HIS A 138 -4.70 13.26 11.36
CA HIS A 138 -5.65 12.83 10.33
C HIS A 138 -5.64 11.31 10.20
N TYR A 139 -6.83 10.69 10.23
CA TYR A 139 -6.99 9.25 10.09
C TYR A 139 -7.92 8.89 8.94
N ASP A 140 -7.71 7.72 8.36
CA ASP A 140 -8.71 7.13 7.47
C ASP A 140 -9.95 6.71 8.28
N ALA A 141 -11.11 7.03 7.72
CA ALA A 141 -12.39 6.64 8.26
C ALA A 141 -13.39 6.39 7.13
N HIS A 142 -14.38 5.56 7.42
CA HIS A 142 -15.51 5.33 6.53
C HIS A 142 -16.75 6.05 7.04
N VAL A 143 -17.48 6.71 6.13
CA VAL A 143 -18.74 7.36 6.47
C VAL A 143 -19.81 6.30 6.66
N MET A 144 -20.31 6.14 7.88
CA MET A 144 -21.35 5.15 8.21
C MET A 144 -22.74 5.67 7.92
N LYS A 145 -23.00 6.93 8.28
CA LYS A 145 -24.30 7.59 8.14
C LYS A 145 -24.13 9.10 8.02
N ILE A 146 -25.08 9.75 7.35
CA ILE A 146 -25.12 11.20 7.22
C ILE A 146 -26.48 11.72 7.70
N GLU A 147 -26.46 12.65 8.66
CA GLU A 147 -27.62 13.41 9.11
C GLU A 147 -27.62 14.76 8.38
N ARG A 148 -28.40 14.83 7.29
CA ARG A 148 -28.54 16.03 6.47
C ARG A 148 -29.38 17.08 7.21
N LYS A 149 -28.91 18.32 7.24
CA LYS A 149 -29.63 19.47 7.82
C LYS A 149 -29.81 20.55 6.77
N LEU A 150 -30.84 21.38 6.93
CA LEU A 150 -31.01 22.57 6.10
C LEU A 150 -29.86 23.54 6.39
N HIS A 151 -29.16 23.99 5.35
CA HIS A 151 -28.13 25.03 5.42
C HIS A 151 -27.93 25.67 4.05
N ASP A 152 -27.22 26.79 3.99
CA ASP A 152 -26.82 27.44 2.74
C ASP A 152 -25.32 27.23 2.47
N VAL A 153 -24.80 27.94 1.47
CA VAL A 153 -23.39 27.88 1.07
C VAL A 153 -22.43 28.49 2.10
N ARG A 154 -22.93 29.23 3.10
CA ARG A 154 -22.10 29.91 4.10
C ARG A 154 -21.59 28.95 5.18
N GLY A 155 -22.22 27.78 5.35
CA GLY A 155 -21.76 26.81 6.33
C GLY A 155 -22.55 25.51 6.31
N CYS A 156 -21.86 24.39 6.15
CA CYS A 156 -22.48 23.07 6.26
C CYS A 156 -22.87 22.75 7.72
N ARG A 157 -24.14 22.37 7.93
CA ARG A 157 -24.66 21.93 9.24
C ARG A 157 -24.91 20.42 9.33
N CYS A 158 -24.59 19.68 8.28
CA CYS A 158 -24.74 18.22 8.28
C CYS A 158 -23.81 17.58 9.32
N LEU A 159 -24.23 16.46 9.87
CA LEU A 159 -23.40 15.62 10.74
C LEU A 159 -23.08 14.31 10.02
N PHE A 160 -21.82 13.90 10.09
CA PHE A 160 -21.31 12.69 9.48
C PHE A 160 -20.90 11.75 10.59
N VAL A 161 -21.51 10.57 10.65
CA VAL A 161 -21.05 9.48 11.52
C VAL A 161 -19.94 8.78 10.76
N VAL A 162 -18.71 8.84 11.28
CA VAL A 162 -17.55 8.17 10.69
C VAL A 162 -17.09 7.05 11.61
N LYS A 163 -16.55 5.99 11.03
CA LYS A 163 -15.87 4.91 11.75
C LYS A 163 -14.41 4.88 11.34
N TYR A 164 -13.51 5.03 12.30
CA TYR A 164 -12.08 5.06 12.04
C TYR A 164 -11.53 3.66 11.76
N ASP A 165 -10.63 3.56 10.78
CA ASP A 165 -10.08 2.27 10.35
C ASP A 165 -9.07 1.68 11.35
N HIS A 166 -8.36 2.53 12.10
CA HIS A 166 -7.28 2.09 12.99
C HIS A 166 -7.78 1.53 14.33
N ASP A 167 -8.89 2.04 14.88
CA ASP A 167 -9.42 1.65 16.19
C ASP A 167 -10.90 1.23 16.19
N ASN A 168 -11.56 1.25 15.02
CA ASN A 168 -13.00 0.95 14.86
C ASN A 168 -13.95 1.86 15.66
N THR A 169 -13.47 2.95 16.25
CA THR A 169 -14.32 3.89 17.00
C THR A 169 -15.20 4.69 16.05
N GLU A 170 -16.41 5.03 16.51
CA GLU A 170 -17.34 5.87 15.77
C GLU A 170 -17.42 7.26 16.38
N GLU A 171 -17.45 8.29 15.52
CA GLU A 171 -17.54 9.69 15.93
C GLU A 171 -18.50 10.46 15.04
N LYS A 172 -19.24 11.42 15.61
CA LYS A 172 -20.02 12.40 14.84
C LYS A 172 -19.18 13.63 14.59
N VAL A 173 -18.94 13.94 13.32
CA VAL A 173 -18.11 15.07 12.91
C VAL A 173 -18.84 15.99 11.93
N HIS A 174 -18.35 17.22 11.82
CA HIS A 174 -18.78 18.19 10.82
C HIS A 174 -17.99 18.05 9.52
N LEU A 175 -18.51 18.59 8.42
CA LEU A 175 -17.86 18.55 7.11
C LEU A 175 -16.44 19.13 7.13
N SER A 176 -16.20 20.18 7.92
CA SER A 176 -14.90 20.85 8.02
C SER A 176 -13.77 19.96 8.53
N ARG A 177 -14.09 18.82 9.16
CA ARG A 177 -13.11 17.82 9.60
C ARG A 177 -12.83 16.75 8.55
N LEU A 178 -13.51 16.77 7.41
CA LEU A 178 -13.42 15.74 6.39
C LEU A 178 -12.69 16.25 5.16
N CYS A 179 -11.76 15.43 4.67
CA CYS A 179 -11.20 15.55 3.34
C CYS A 179 -11.62 14.32 2.51
N ARG A 180 -11.98 14.53 1.25
CA ARG A 180 -12.33 13.44 0.33
C ARG A 180 -11.10 12.91 -0.40
N ARG A 181 -11.14 11.65 -0.80
CA ARG A 181 -10.15 11.10 -1.73
C ARG A 181 -10.32 11.70 -3.14
N PRO A 182 -9.22 11.98 -3.86
CA PRO A 182 -9.27 12.29 -5.28
C PRO A 182 -9.91 11.15 -6.09
N LYS A 183 -10.62 11.49 -7.17
CA LYS A 183 -11.13 10.53 -8.16
C LYS A 183 -10.41 10.84 -9.47
N PHE A 184 -9.72 9.85 -10.03
CA PHE A 184 -9.00 9.95 -11.31
C PHE A 184 -9.66 9.04 -12.33
#